data_AF-A0A537EQG6-F1
#
_entry.id   AF-A0A537EQG6-F1
#
_cell.length_a   1.000
_cell.length_b   1.000
_cell.length_c   1.000
_cell.angle_alpha   90.00
_cell.angle_beta   90.00
_cell.angle_gamma   90.00
#
_symmetry.space_group_name_H-M   'P 1'
#
loop_
_entity.id
_entity.type
_entity.pdbx_description
1 polymer ?
#
loop_
_entity_poly.entity_id
_entity_poly.type
_entity_poly.pdbx_seq_one_letter_code
_entity_poly.pdbx_strand_id
1 'polypeptide(L)'
;MRTDFVNEVGKVLDIKRTDLIEKDFILHQILTNLSEDKFFAGNFLFKGGTCLTKSYLGYFRFSEDIDFTWKDQKKFDDKSQKRVRKHLSELIAETGKIFEEIAAERGLDFKCVKNNRDYVELGGSNKTCTYKIWYQSDILKHRTFLKVQINFVERIMFTPKRGKLESLLRGKHEKLEALFTEYKEYVTVIPFETYDIREIFCEKVRLF
;
A
#
# COMPACT_ATOMS: atom_id res chain seq x y z
N MET A 1 20.70 3.21 -10.75
CA MET A 1 19.77 2.08 -10.92
C MET A 1 18.32 2.53 -10.73
N ARG A 2 17.80 2.71 -9.51
CA ARG A 2 16.43 3.21 -9.29
C ARG A 2 16.16 4.57 -9.95
N THR A 3 17.06 5.54 -9.78
CA THR A 3 16.94 6.89 -10.36
C THR A 3 16.85 6.89 -11.89
N ASP A 4 17.67 6.07 -12.55
CA ASP A 4 17.77 6.04 -14.01
C ASP A 4 16.50 5.46 -14.62
N PHE A 5 16.00 4.35 -14.04
CA PHE A 5 14.74 3.75 -14.43
C PHE A 5 13.59 4.75 -14.25
N VAL A 6 13.46 5.34 -13.06
CA VAL A 6 12.40 6.31 -12.74
C VAL A 6 12.43 7.52 -13.66
N ASN A 7 13.61 8.07 -13.95
CA ASN A 7 13.75 9.19 -14.87
C ASN A 7 13.40 8.81 -16.31
N GLU A 8 13.78 7.61 -16.75
CA GLU A 8 13.43 7.15 -18.11
C GLU A 8 11.93 6.89 -18.24
N VAL A 9 11.28 6.34 -17.21
CA VAL A 9 9.81 6.24 -17.13
C VAL A 9 9.17 7.62 -17.24
N GLY A 10 9.71 8.61 -16.51
CA GLY A 10 9.27 10.01 -16.59
C GLY A 10 9.37 10.58 -18.00
N LYS A 11 10.46 10.30 -18.73
CA LYS A 11 10.61 10.73 -20.14
C LYS A 11 9.62 10.03 -21.07
N VAL A 12 9.47 8.71 -20.95
CA VAL A 12 8.58 7.90 -21.80
C VAL A 12 7.12 8.33 -21.66
N LEU A 13 6.72 8.77 -20.48
CA LEU A 13 5.33 9.17 -20.17
C LEU A 13 5.12 10.69 -20.12
N ASP A 14 6.15 11.50 -20.41
CA ASP A 14 6.14 12.96 -20.30
C ASP A 14 5.70 13.48 -18.90
N ILE A 15 6.19 12.82 -17.84
CA ILE A 15 5.91 13.19 -16.44
C ILE A 15 7.14 13.83 -15.82
N LYS A 16 7.02 15.11 -15.47
CA LYS A 16 8.12 15.90 -14.86
C LYS A 16 8.36 15.57 -13.38
N ARG A 17 7.31 15.16 -12.65
CA ARG A 17 7.37 14.83 -11.22
C ARG A 17 7.85 13.39 -11.01
N THR A 18 9.12 13.14 -11.33
CA THR A 18 9.73 11.80 -11.23
C THR A 18 9.85 11.31 -9.78
N ASP A 19 9.75 12.20 -8.79
CA ASP A 19 9.62 11.86 -7.38
C ASP A 19 8.35 11.06 -7.07
N LEU A 20 7.24 11.37 -7.77
CA LEU A 20 5.99 10.61 -7.63
C LEU A 20 6.09 9.23 -8.28
N ILE A 21 6.88 9.11 -9.36
CA ILE A 21 7.15 7.84 -10.03
C ILE A 21 8.05 6.97 -9.14
N GLU A 22 9.08 7.54 -8.51
CA GLU A 22 9.91 6.84 -7.52
C GLU A 22 9.05 6.26 -6.39
N LYS A 23 8.15 7.08 -5.84
CA LYS A 23 7.26 6.64 -4.76
C LYS A 23 6.27 5.58 -5.22
N ASP A 24 5.66 5.71 -6.40
CA ASP A 24 4.78 4.68 -6.96
C ASP A 24 5.53 3.37 -7.26
N PHE A 25 6.80 3.44 -7.67
CA PHE A 25 7.65 2.27 -7.86
C PHE A 25 7.86 1.51 -6.55
N ILE A 26 8.28 2.19 -5.48
CA ILE A 26 8.45 1.58 -4.15
C ILE A 26 7.11 1.03 -3.62
N LEU A 27 6.03 1.78 -3.82
CA LEU A 27 4.68 1.38 -3.46
C LEU A 27 4.30 0.07 -4.18
N HIS A 28 4.57 -0.03 -5.49
CA HIS A 28 4.28 -1.22 -6.29
C HIS A 28 5.07 -2.44 -5.81
N GLN A 29 6.35 -2.26 -5.46
CA GLN A 29 7.17 -3.33 -4.89
C GLN A 29 6.59 -3.86 -3.56
N ILE A 30 6.19 -2.95 -2.66
CA ILE A 30 5.56 -3.33 -1.39
C ILE A 30 4.24 -4.07 -1.64
N LEU A 31 3.40 -3.60 -2.56
CA LEU A 31 2.16 -4.29 -2.91
C LEU A 31 2.42 -5.69 -3.49
N THR A 32 3.49 -5.88 -4.27
CA THR A 32 3.90 -7.21 -4.77
C THR A 32 4.20 -8.13 -3.60
N ASN A 33 5.07 -7.74 -2.67
CA ASN A 33 5.41 -8.57 -1.51
C ASN A 33 4.17 -8.88 -0.65
N LEU A 34 3.30 -7.89 -0.41
CA LEU A 34 2.06 -8.09 0.35
C LEU A 34 1.08 -9.05 -0.34
N SER A 35 1.11 -9.13 -1.67
CA SER A 35 0.26 -10.06 -2.44
C SER A 35 0.76 -11.51 -2.38
N GLU A 36 2.05 -11.68 -2.13
CA GLU A 36 2.72 -12.97 -2.01
C GLU A 36 2.68 -13.51 -0.56
N ASP A 37 2.57 -12.61 0.43
CA ASP A 37 2.34 -12.99 1.83
C ASP A 37 0.93 -13.55 2.04
N LYS A 38 0.85 -14.85 2.38
CA LYS A 38 -0.43 -15.57 2.50
C LYS A 38 -1.32 -15.01 3.61
N PHE A 39 -0.73 -14.55 4.71
CA PHE A 39 -1.52 -13.99 5.80
C PHE A 39 -2.12 -12.65 5.37
N PHE A 40 -1.31 -11.77 4.80
CA PHE A 40 -1.73 -10.43 4.45
C PHE A 40 -2.74 -10.45 3.30
N ALA A 41 -2.41 -11.12 2.19
CA ALA A 41 -3.28 -11.23 1.02
C ALA A 41 -4.62 -11.93 1.33
N GLY A 42 -4.64 -12.85 2.30
CA GLY A 42 -5.86 -13.58 2.69
C GLY A 42 -6.77 -12.81 3.66
N ASN A 43 -6.24 -11.81 4.38
CA ASN A 43 -6.95 -11.15 5.47
C ASN A 43 -7.17 -9.65 5.29
N PHE A 44 -6.54 -8.99 4.32
CA PHE A 44 -6.66 -7.54 4.10
C PHE A 44 -7.24 -7.20 2.73
N LEU A 45 -8.07 -6.16 2.71
CA LEU A 45 -8.68 -5.60 1.52
C LEU A 45 -7.97 -4.29 1.18
N PHE A 46 -7.49 -4.15 -0.05
CA PHE A 46 -6.89 -2.91 -0.54
C PHE A 46 -7.96 -1.88 -0.90
N LYS A 47 -7.77 -0.62 -0.50
CA LYS A 47 -8.77 0.43 -0.67
C LYS A 47 -8.12 1.81 -0.90
N GLY A 48 -8.94 2.85 -0.80
CA GLY A 48 -8.48 4.24 -0.85
C GLY A 48 -8.09 4.72 -2.25
N GLY A 49 -7.34 5.82 -2.28
CA GLY A 49 -6.97 6.52 -3.51
C GLY A 49 -6.09 5.70 -4.45
N THR A 50 -5.17 4.93 -3.89
CA THR A 50 -4.21 4.15 -4.67
C THR A 50 -4.85 2.90 -5.27
N CYS A 51 -5.77 2.26 -4.55
CA CYS A 51 -6.61 1.20 -5.11
C CYS A 51 -7.45 1.72 -6.30
N LEU A 52 -8.03 2.91 -6.16
CA LEU A 52 -8.79 3.53 -7.24
C LEU A 52 -7.91 3.80 -8.47
N THR A 53 -6.71 4.35 -8.26
CA THR A 53 -5.73 4.60 -9.33
C THR A 53 -5.28 3.32 -10.04
N LYS A 54 -4.89 2.29 -9.29
CA LYS A 54 -4.26 1.07 -9.85
C LYS A 54 -5.26 0.03 -10.37
N SER A 55 -6.47 -0.04 -9.80
CA SER A 55 -7.44 -1.11 -10.13
C SER A 55 -8.66 -0.65 -10.94
N TYR A 56 -8.92 0.66 -11.04
CA TYR A 56 -10.17 1.17 -11.65
C TYR A 56 -9.95 2.30 -12.66
N LEU A 57 -9.14 3.31 -12.33
CA LEU A 57 -9.09 4.57 -13.10
C LEU A 57 -7.81 4.75 -13.92
N GLY A 58 -6.81 3.89 -13.77
CA GLY A 58 -5.65 3.90 -14.64
C GLY A 58 -4.81 5.17 -14.59
N TYR A 59 -4.41 5.58 -13.38
CA TYR A 59 -3.48 6.69 -13.20
C TYR A 59 -3.95 8.07 -13.68
N PHE A 60 -5.25 8.36 -13.58
CA PHE A 60 -5.78 9.74 -13.71
C PHE A 60 -5.08 10.74 -12.75
N ARG A 61 -4.64 10.27 -11.58
CA ARG A 61 -3.79 11.03 -10.64
C ARG A 61 -2.83 10.10 -9.89
N PHE A 62 -1.72 10.65 -9.42
CA PHE A 62 -0.89 9.99 -8.42
C PHE A 62 -1.62 9.92 -7.06
N SER A 63 -1.41 8.81 -6.39
CA SER A 63 -1.82 8.59 -5.01
C SER A 63 -0.65 7.93 -4.30
N GLU A 64 -0.28 8.48 -3.15
CA GLU A 64 1.01 8.23 -2.52
C GLU A 64 0.91 7.35 -1.27
N ASP A 65 -0.31 7.10 -0.79
CA ASP A 65 -0.59 6.35 0.43
C ASP A 65 -1.15 4.96 0.08
N ILE A 66 -0.86 3.95 0.90
CA ILE A 66 -1.49 2.63 0.80
C ILE A 66 -2.53 2.50 1.92
N ASP A 67 -3.78 2.20 1.58
CA ASP A 67 -4.84 2.00 2.56
C ASP A 67 -5.37 0.57 2.51
N PHE A 68 -5.48 -0.07 3.66
CA PHE A 68 -6.06 -1.41 3.82
C PHE A 68 -7.16 -1.44 4.87
N THR A 69 -8.02 -2.45 4.76
CA THR A 69 -8.96 -2.83 5.81
C THR A 69 -8.87 -4.31 6.13
N TRP A 70 -8.92 -4.65 7.41
CA TRP A 70 -9.06 -6.05 7.85
C TRP A 70 -10.39 -6.63 7.34
N LYS A 71 -10.34 -7.79 6.67
CA LYS A 71 -11.51 -8.36 5.99
C LYS A 71 -12.57 -8.90 6.95
N ASP A 72 -12.13 -9.60 7.99
CA ASP A 72 -13.03 -10.34 8.89
C ASP A 72 -13.55 -9.45 10.03
N GLN A 73 -14.52 -8.59 9.70
CA GLN A 73 -15.15 -7.68 10.67
C GLN A 73 -15.93 -8.41 11.76
N LYS A 74 -16.43 -9.63 11.47
CA LYS A 74 -17.19 -10.45 12.43
C LYS A 74 -16.36 -10.87 13.64
N LYS A 75 -15.03 -10.87 13.53
CA LYS A 75 -14.13 -11.14 14.67
C LYS A 75 -14.25 -10.13 15.81
N PHE A 76 -14.89 -8.99 15.60
CA PHE A 76 -15.10 -7.98 16.63
C PHE A 76 -16.52 -7.98 17.22
N ASP A 77 -17.45 -8.68 16.58
CA ASP A 77 -18.84 -8.79 17.05
C ASP A 77 -18.89 -9.55 18.39
N ASP A 78 -19.79 -9.12 19.28
CA ASP A 78 -20.10 -9.75 20.58
C ASP A 78 -18.89 -9.92 21.53
N LYS A 79 -17.77 -9.24 21.27
CA LYS A 79 -16.58 -9.25 22.13
C LYS A 79 -16.54 -8.05 23.06
N SER A 80 -16.07 -8.28 24.29
CA SER A 80 -15.74 -7.17 25.18
C SER A 80 -14.62 -6.30 24.61
N GLN A 81 -14.64 -5.01 24.94
CA GLN A 81 -13.63 -4.05 24.49
C GLN A 81 -12.19 -4.49 24.82
N LYS A 82 -12.00 -5.18 25.96
CA LYS A 82 -10.68 -5.73 26.35
C LYS A 82 -10.20 -6.82 25.37
N ARG A 83 -11.09 -7.72 24.95
CA ARG A 83 -10.77 -8.79 23.98
C ARG A 83 -10.49 -8.21 22.59
N VAL A 84 -11.28 -7.23 22.16
CA VAL A 84 -11.06 -6.51 20.89
C VAL A 84 -9.68 -5.85 20.90
N ARG A 85 -9.34 -5.07 21.94
CA ARG A 85 -8.01 -4.42 22.03
C ARG A 85 -6.84 -5.41 22.04
N LYS A 86 -6.99 -6.56 22.72
CA LYS A 86 -5.96 -7.61 22.71
C LYS A 86 -5.75 -8.13 21.28
N HIS A 87 -6.83 -8.47 20.58
CA HIS A 87 -6.76 -8.96 19.21
C HIS A 87 -6.16 -7.92 18.25
N LEU A 88 -6.58 -6.66 18.35
CA LEU A 88 -5.99 -5.57 17.57
C LEU A 88 -4.49 -5.43 17.81
N SER A 89 -4.05 -5.57 19.06
CA SER A 89 -2.62 -5.50 19.40
C SER A 89 -1.81 -6.65 18.79
N GLU A 90 -2.40 -7.85 18.71
CA GLU A 90 -1.81 -9.03 18.05
C GLU A 90 -1.73 -8.80 16.54
N LEU A 91 -2.83 -8.36 15.91
CA LEU A 91 -2.86 -8.03 14.48
C LEU A 91 -1.81 -6.98 14.12
N ILE A 92 -1.71 -5.90 14.89
CA ILE A 92 -0.69 -4.84 14.67
C ILE A 92 0.74 -5.40 14.79
N ALA A 93 0.98 -6.36 15.69
CA ALA A 93 2.30 -6.96 15.83
C ALA A 93 2.62 -7.88 14.64
N GLU A 94 1.64 -8.66 14.19
CA GLU A 94 1.76 -9.55 13.03
C GLU A 94 1.98 -8.77 11.73
N THR A 95 1.13 -7.77 11.44
CA THR A 95 1.31 -6.90 10.27
C THR A 95 2.61 -6.11 10.37
N GLY A 96 2.98 -5.65 11.56
CA GLY A 96 4.24 -4.96 11.80
C GLY A 96 5.45 -5.80 11.42
N LYS A 97 5.47 -7.09 11.78
CA LYS A 97 6.55 -8.03 11.41
C LYS A 97 6.66 -8.20 9.90
N ILE A 98 5.52 -8.33 9.21
CA ILE A 98 5.49 -8.44 7.73
C ILE A 98 6.11 -7.19 7.09
N PHE A 99 5.75 -5.99 7.57
CA PHE A 99 6.35 -4.76 7.04
C PHE A 99 7.83 -4.60 7.40
N GLU A 100 8.29 -5.10 8.55
CA GLU A 100 9.73 -5.16 8.88
C GLU A 100 10.50 -6.08 7.92
N GLU A 101 9.95 -7.25 7.59
CA GLU A 101 10.55 -8.20 6.65
C GLU A 101 10.63 -7.61 5.24
N ILE A 102 9.53 -7.01 4.75
CA ILE A 102 9.49 -6.32 3.44
C ILE A 102 10.47 -5.16 3.42
N ALA A 103 10.55 -4.36 4.49
CA ALA A 103 11.48 -3.24 4.55
C ALA A 103 12.93 -3.72 4.49
N ALA A 104 13.28 -4.78 5.23
CA ALA A 104 14.61 -5.36 5.20
C ALA A 104 14.98 -5.91 3.80
N GLU A 105 14.05 -6.62 3.14
CA GLU A 105 14.25 -7.16 1.79
C GLU A 105 14.47 -6.05 0.75
N ARG A 106 13.74 -4.94 0.87
CA ARG A 106 13.74 -3.84 -0.11
C ARG A 106 14.73 -2.72 0.20
N GLY A 107 15.51 -2.84 1.28
CA GLY A 107 16.43 -1.79 1.72
C GLY A 107 15.71 -0.51 2.17
N LEU A 108 14.52 -0.66 2.73
CA LEU A 108 13.73 0.41 3.36
C LEU A 108 13.95 0.41 4.87
N ASP A 109 13.58 1.49 5.53
CA ASP A 109 13.74 1.65 6.97
C ASP A 109 12.38 1.69 7.67
N PHE A 110 12.05 0.57 8.33
CA PHE A 110 10.86 0.44 9.15
C PHE A 110 11.12 -0.46 10.35
N LYS A 111 10.60 -0.05 11.51
CA LYS A 111 10.55 -0.88 12.72
C LYS A 111 9.20 -0.73 13.39
N CYS A 112 8.55 -1.85 13.71
CA CYS A 112 7.25 -1.88 14.36
C CYS A 112 7.37 -1.60 15.88
N VAL A 113 7.68 -0.35 16.22
CA VAL A 113 7.75 0.12 17.60
C VAL A 113 6.52 0.98 17.89
N LYS A 114 5.50 0.41 18.55
CA LYS A 114 4.18 1.04 18.81
C LYS A 114 4.25 2.42 19.48
N ASN A 115 5.31 2.70 20.24
CA ASN A 115 5.49 3.98 20.95
C ASN A 115 6.33 5.00 20.15
N ASN A 116 6.89 4.62 19.00
CA ASN A 116 7.66 5.51 18.14
C ASN A 116 6.78 6.02 16.99
N ARG A 117 6.35 7.29 17.09
CA ARG A 117 5.50 7.94 16.09
C ARG A 117 6.20 8.21 14.75
N ASP A 118 7.52 8.08 14.70
CA ASP A 118 8.25 8.14 13.44
C ASP A 118 7.96 6.89 12.58
N TYR A 119 7.61 5.75 13.18
CA TYR A 119 7.28 4.53 12.45
C TYR A 119 5.81 4.12 12.57
N VAL A 120 5.22 4.23 13.76
CA VAL A 120 3.90 3.68 14.06
C VAL A 120 3.03 4.72 14.76
N GLU A 121 1.86 4.98 14.20
CA GLU A 121 0.81 5.79 14.85
C GLU A 121 -0.45 4.94 15.01
N LEU A 122 -0.94 4.85 16.25
CA LEU A 122 -2.16 4.11 16.57
C LEU A 122 -3.32 5.09 16.80
N GLY A 123 -4.47 4.81 16.19
CA GLY A 123 -5.67 5.62 16.30
C GLY A 123 -6.89 4.82 16.78
N GLY A 124 -7.86 5.54 17.35
CA GLY A 124 -9.17 4.98 17.68
C GLY A 124 -9.14 3.77 18.64
N SER A 125 -8.26 3.78 19.65
CA SER A 125 -8.03 2.61 20.52
C SER A 125 -7.52 1.37 19.77
N ASN A 126 -6.52 1.56 18.91
CA ASN A 126 -5.90 0.55 18.04
C ASN A 126 -6.77 0.07 16.88
N LYS A 127 -7.91 0.73 16.61
CA LYS A 127 -8.77 0.41 15.46
C LYS A 127 -8.16 0.83 14.15
N THR A 128 -7.23 1.80 14.18
CA THR A 128 -6.42 2.19 13.03
C THR A 128 -4.95 2.16 13.40
N CYS A 129 -4.11 1.82 12.43
CA CYS A 129 -2.67 1.86 12.55
C CYS A 129 -2.07 2.44 11.27
N THR A 130 -1.17 3.40 11.43
CA THR A 130 -0.38 3.97 10.34
C THR A 130 1.07 3.52 10.51
N TYR A 131 1.62 2.91 9.46
CA TYR A 131 3.03 2.64 9.31
C TYR A 131 3.66 3.67 8.38
N LYS A 132 4.81 4.21 8.80
CA LYS A 132 5.64 5.12 8.00
C LYS A 132 6.91 4.36 7.61
N ILE A 133 6.96 3.89 6.37
CA ILE A 133 8.08 3.12 5.84
C ILE A 133 9.04 4.12 5.19
N TRP A 134 10.18 4.34 5.82
CA TRP A 134 11.13 5.38 5.40
C TRP A 134 12.06 4.88 4.29
N TYR A 135 12.46 5.80 3.42
CA TYR A 135 13.48 5.56 2.42
C TYR A 135 14.24 6.86 2.11
N GLN A 136 15.47 6.71 1.63
CA GLN A 136 16.22 7.81 1.06
C GLN A 136 15.74 8.00 -0.37
N SER A 137 15.13 9.15 -0.68
CA SER A 137 14.70 9.44 -2.06
C SER A 137 15.91 9.79 -2.92
N ASP A 138 16.08 9.06 -4.01
CA ASP A 138 17.12 9.31 -5.00
C ASP A 138 16.78 10.53 -5.87
N ILE A 139 15.51 10.88 -6.02
CA ILE A 139 15.07 12.05 -6.79
C ILE A 139 15.12 13.31 -5.93
N LEU A 140 14.52 13.28 -4.74
CA LEU A 140 14.39 14.44 -3.87
C LEU A 140 15.63 14.70 -2.97
N LYS A 141 16.56 13.74 -2.92
CA LYS A 141 17.82 13.82 -2.16
C LYS A 141 17.64 14.03 -0.65
N HIS A 142 16.47 13.70 -0.11
CA HIS A 142 16.20 13.71 1.33
C HIS A 142 15.43 12.44 1.74
N ARG A 143 15.43 12.18 3.05
CA ARG A 143 14.70 11.06 3.64
C ARG A 143 13.21 11.39 3.68
N THR A 144 12.40 10.50 3.15
CA THR A 144 10.92 10.60 3.13
C THR A 144 10.31 9.24 3.44
N PHE A 145 8.99 9.13 3.46
CA PHE A 145 8.30 7.88 3.79
C PHE A 145 7.09 7.60 2.89
N LEU A 146 6.81 6.31 2.77
CA LEU A 146 5.53 5.79 2.28
C LEU A 146 4.61 5.56 3.48
N LYS A 147 3.40 6.12 3.42
CA LYS A 147 2.39 5.93 4.45
C LYS A 147 1.55 4.71 4.10
N VAL A 148 1.46 3.77 5.03
CA VAL A 148 0.52 2.64 4.96
C VAL A 148 -0.46 2.75 6.12
N GLN A 149 -1.74 2.85 5.83
CA GLN A 149 -2.78 2.92 6.84
C GLN A 149 -3.63 1.65 6.81
N ILE A 150 -3.90 1.09 7.98
CA ILE A 150 -4.73 -0.09 8.15
C ILE A 150 -5.89 0.25 9.07
N ASN A 151 -7.11 0.07 8.57
CA ASN A 151 -8.34 0.13 9.36
C ASN A 151 -8.73 -1.29 9.76
N PHE A 152 -8.60 -1.62 11.05
CA PHE A 152 -8.97 -2.96 11.53
C PHE A 152 -10.47 -3.10 11.77
N VAL A 153 -11.12 -2.04 12.22
CA VAL A 153 -12.57 -2.05 12.52
C VAL A 153 -13.26 -1.03 11.62
N GLU A 154 -14.08 -1.52 10.70
CA GLU A 154 -14.75 -0.71 9.69
C GLU A 154 -16.04 -1.38 9.19
N ARG A 155 -17.01 -0.58 8.76
CA ARG A 155 -18.24 -1.11 8.16
C ARG A 155 -18.06 -1.29 6.65
N ILE A 156 -18.08 -2.55 6.21
CA ILE A 156 -18.03 -2.94 4.79
C ILE A 156 -19.44 -3.29 4.34
N MET A 157 -19.97 -2.59 3.33
CA MET A 157 -21.35 -2.73 2.85
C MET A 157 -21.43 -3.49 1.53
N PHE A 158 -20.43 -3.34 0.66
CA PHE A 158 -20.35 -4.05 -0.61
C PHE A 158 -19.33 -5.19 -0.53
N THR A 159 -19.66 -6.30 -1.17
CA THR A 159 -18.76 -7.46 -1.26
C THR A 159 -17.44 -7.05 -1.93
N PRO A 160 -16.28 -7.43 -1.36
CA PRO A 160 -14.99 -7.19 -1.98
C PRO A 160 -14.88 -7.84 -3.36
N LYS A 161 -13.96 -7.31 -4.17
CA LYS A 161 -13.70 -7.81 -5.53
C LYS A 161 -12.24 -8.24 -5.66
N ARG A 162 -11.96 -9.16 -6.57
CA ARG A 162 -10.59 -9.46 -6.97
C ARG A 162 -10.15 -8.43 -8.00
N GLY A 163 -9.32 -7.49 -7.58
CA GLY A 163 -8.73 -6.45 -8.42
C GLY A 163 -7.45 -6.92 -9.10
N LYS A 164 -7.07 -6.17 -10.13
CA LYS A 164 -5.78 -6.26 -10.82
C LYS A 164 -5.11 -4.91 -10.64
N LEU A 165 -4.05 -4.85 -9.83
CA LEU A 165 -3.34 -3.60 -9.58
C LEU A 165 -2.28 -3.45 -10.66
N GLU A 166 -2.52 -2.50 -11.56
CA GLU A 166 -1.58 -2.14 -12.62
C GLU A 166 -0.60 -1.09 -12.11
N SER A 167 0.56 -1.00 -12.76
CA SER A 167 1.47 0.13 -12.59
C SER A 167 1.19 1.25 -13.58
N LEU A 168 1.98 2.32 -13.47
CA LEU A 168 1.87 3.50 -14.32
C LEU A 168 2.17 3.17 -15.80
N LEU A 169 3.07 2.22 -16.05
CA LEU A 169 3.44 1.78 -17.40
C LEU A 169 2.39 0.79 -17.93
N ARG A 170 1.57 1.27 -18.88
CA ARG A 170 0.59 0.44 -19.57
C ARG A 170 1.08 0.06 -20.96
N GLY A 171 1.05 -1.23 -21.26
CA GLY A 171 1.55 -1.78 -22.52
C GLY A 171 3.04 -2.10 -22.47
N LYS A 172 3.59 -2.52 -23.62
CA LYS A 172 4.97 -2.98 -23.74
C LYS A 172 5.89 -1.81 -24.07
N HIS A 173 6.97 -1.66 -23.32
CA HIS A 173 8.00 -0.65 -23.54
C HIS A 173 9.35 -1.32 -23.75
N GLU A 174 9.65 -1.73 -24.98
CA GLU A 174 10.81 -2.58 -25.30
C GLU A 174 12.15 -1.96 -24.89
N LYS A 175 12.27 -0.63 -25.00
CA LYS A 175 13.46 0.09 -24.54
C LYS A 175 13.64 -0.01 -23.03
N LEU A 176 12.56 0.12 -22.25
CA LEU A 176 12.63 0.00 -20.79
C LEU A 176 12.93 -1.45 -20.37
N GLU A 177 12.29 -2.40 -21.04
CA GLU A 177 12.49 -3.84 -20.83
C GLU A 177 13.94 -4.27 -21.07
N ALA A 178 14.58 -3.74 -22.12
CA ALA A 178 15.96 -4.07 -22.45
C ALA A 178 17.01 -3.41 -21.54
N LEU A 179 16.71 -2.24 -20.98
CA LEU A 179 17.69 -1.42 -20.25
C LEU A 179 17.61 -1.55 -18.73
N PHE A 180 16.46 -1.95 -18.18
CA PHE A 180 16.21 -1.92 -16.75
C PHE A 180 15.61 -3.23 -16.25
N THR A 181 16.29 -3.88 -15.30
CA THR A 181 15.81 -5.13 -14.69
C THR A 181 14.56 -4.89 -13.83
N GLU A 182 14.42 -3.68 -13.30
CA GLU A 182 13.27 -3.21 -12.51
C GLU A 182 11.97 -3.19 -13.33
N TYR A 183 12.07 -3.09 -14.66
CA TYR A 183 10.90 -3.01 -15.55
C TYR A 183 9.95 -4.18 -15.36
N LYS A 184 10.48 -5.41 -15.33
CA LYS A 184 9.67 -6.63 -15.24
C LYS A 184 8.83 -6.66 -13.97
N GLU A 185 9.45 -6.32 -12.84
CA GLU A 185 8.73 -6.23 -11.57
C GLU A 185 7.68 -5.12 -11.59
N TYR A 186 8.05 -3.93 -12.08
CA TYR A 186 7.15 -2.78 -12.08
C TYR A 186 5.92 -2.98 -12.95
N VAL A 187 6.02 -3.64 -14.11
CA VAL A 187 4.86 -3.89 -14.98
C VAL A 187 4.04 -5.12 -14.60
N THR A 188 4.50 -5.91 -13.62
CA THR A 188 3.77 -7.09 -13.18
C THR A 188 2.44 -6.67 -12.55
N VAL A 189 1.34 -7.23 -13.08
CA VAL A 189 -0.01 -7.01 -12.56
C VAL A 189 -0.17 -7.79 -11.26
N ILE A 190 -0.51 -7.08 -10.18
CA ILE A 190 -0.64 -7.67 -8.86
C ILE A 190 -2.12 -8.05 -8.62
N PRO A 191 -2.47 -9.34 -8.48
CA PRO A 191 -3.80 -9.74 -8.08
C PRO A 191 -4.00 -9.48 -6.58
N PHE A 192 -5.03 -8.72 -6.22
CA PHE A 192 -5.30 -8.40 -4.81
C PHE A 192 -6.81 -8.30 -4.55
N GLU A 193 -7.28 -8.65 -3.35
CA GLU A 193 -8.67 -8.36 -2.97
C GLU A 193 -8.83 -6.87 -2.64
N THR A 194 -9.77 -6.20 -3.30
CA THR A 194 -10.00 -4.77 -3.18
C THR A 194 -11.41 -4.48 -2.71
N TYR A 195 -11.61 -3.25 -2.23
CA TYR A 195 -12.96 -2.70 -2.13
C TYR A 195 -13.62 -2.65 -3.51
N ASP A 196 -14.93 -2.91 -3.54
CA ASP A 196 -15.76 -2.52 -4.69
C ASP A 196 -15.69 -0.99 -4.84
N ILE A 197 -15.66 -0.50 -6.08
CA ILE A 197 -15.63 0.95 -6.34
C ILE A 197 -16.75 1.72 -5.63
N ARG A 198 -17.93 1.09 -5.41
CA ARG A 198 -19.04 1.67 -4.64
C ARG A 198 -18.72 1.79 -3.15
N GLU A 199 -17.97 0.84 -2.57
CA GLU A 199 -17.52 0.96 -1.18
C GLU A 199 -16.53 2.12 -1.03
N ILE A 200 -15.56 2.24 -1.96
CA ILE A 200 -14.61 3.38 -1.96
C ILE A 200 -15.37 4.71 -2.05
N PHE A 201 -16.39 4.79 -2.89
CA PHE A 201 -17.23 5.98 -2.99
C PHE A 201 -18.01 6.24 -1.69
N CYS A 202 -18.67 5.23 -1.13
CA CYS A 202 -19.40 5.36 0.13
C CYS A 202 -18.50 5.75 1.30
N GLU A 203 -17.29 5.22 1.40
CA GLU A 203 -16.31 5.61 2.42
C GLU A 203 -15.99 7.10 2.34
N LYS A 204 -15.74 7.62 1.13
CA LYS A 204 -15.51 9.06 0.95
C LYS A 204 -16.69 9.89 1.41
N VAL A 205 -17.92 9.50 1.07
CA VAL A 205 -19.13 10.22 1.48
C VAL A 205 -19.32 10.20 3.01
N ARG A 206 -18.98 9.10 3.70
CA ARG A 206 -19.08 9.00 5.17
C ARG A 206 -18.08 9.89 5.92
N LEU A 207 -17.01 10.31 5.26
CA LEU A 207 -15.96 11.17 5.83
C LEU A 207 -16.24 12.67 5.63
N PHE A 208 -17.22 13.01 4.79
CA PHE A 208 -17.76 14.37 4.62
C PHE A 208 -18.97 14.58 5.54
#